data_AF-A0A2K5R2P1-F1
#
_entry.id   AF-A0A2K5R2P1-F1
#
_cell.length_a   1.000
_cell.length_b   1.000
_cell.length_c   1.000
_cell.angle_alpha   90.00
_cell.angle_beta   90.00
_cell.angle_gamma   90.00
#
_symmetry.space_group_name_H-M   'P 1'
#
loop_
_entity.id
_entity.type
_entity.pdbx_description
1 polymer ?
#
loop_
_entity_poly.entity_id
_entity_poly.type
_entity_poly.pdbx_seq_one_letter_code
_entity_poly.pdbx_strand_id
1 'polypeptide(L)' 'MTTASPSQVRQNYHQDSEAAINRQINLELYATYVYLSIVWGILLL' A
#
# COMPACT_ATOMS: atom_id res chain seq x y z
N MET A 1 -2.97 -21.13 -14.05
CA MET A 1 -2.83 -20.17 -12.94
C MET A 1 -3.45 -20.81 -11.71
N THR A 2 -2.66 -21.08 -10.67
CA THR A 2 -3.15 -21.60 -9.39
C THR A 2 -3.74 -20.44 -8.58
N THR A 3 -5.06 -20.31 -8.59
CA THR A 3 -5.75 -19.38 -7.68
C THR A 3 -5.67 -19.95 -6.27
N ALA A 4 -4.98 -19.26 -5.37
CA ALA A 4 -4.98 -19.61 -3.96
C ALA A 4 -6.41 -19.56 -3.41
N SER A 5 -6.77 -20.51 -2.54
CA SER A 5 -8.06 -20.53 -1.87
C SER A 5 -8.26 -19.21 -1.10
N PRO A 6 -9.44 -18.58 -1.18
CA PRO A 6 -9.69 -17.33 -0.45
C PRO A 6 -9.62 -17.56 1.06
N SER A 7 -9.16 -16.53 1.78
CA SER A 7 -9.08 -16.57 3.25
C SER A 7 -10.44 -16.85 3.89
N GLN A 8 -10.46 -17.66 4.96
CA GLN A 8 -11.69 -18.02 5.68
C GLN A 8 -12.42 -16.81 6.27
N VAL A 9 -11.72 -15.70 6.52
CA VAL A 9 -12.30 -14.46 7.06
C VAL A 9 -12.79 -13.50 5.98
N ARG A 10 -12.60 -13.83 4.69
CA ARG A 10 -12.93 -12.94 3.56
C ARG A 10 -14.44 -12.95 3.30
N GLN A 11 -15.16 -12.02 3.92
CA GLN A 11 -16.61 -11.84 3.74
C GLN A 11 -16.91 -10.53 3.01
N ASN A 12 -17.68 -10.59 1.91
CA ASN A 12 -18.03 -9.42 1.07
C ASN A 12 -16.83 -8.60 0.53
N TYR A 13 -15.61 -9.14 0.55
CA TYR A 13 -14.42 -8.41 0.11
C TYR A 13 -14.16 -8.64 -1.38
N HIS A 14 -14.40 -7.61 -2.19
CA HIS A 14 -14.21 -7.66 -3.64
C HIS A 14 -12.73 -7.56 -4.02
N GLN A 15 -12.34 -8.24 -5.09
CA GLN A 15 -10.95 -8.22 -5.57
C GLN A 15 -10.50 -6.82 -6.02
N ASP A 16 -11.41 -6.00 -6.54
CA ASP A 16 -11.10 -4.61 -6.91
C ASP A 16 -10.81 -3.75 -5.68
N SER A 17 -11.54 -3.96 -4.58
CA SER A 17 -11.26 -3.31 -3.30
C SER A 17 -9.88 -3.72 -2.77
N GLU A 18 -9.54 -5.00 -2.87
CA GLU A 18 -8.23 -5.52 -2.49
C GLU A 18 -7.09 -4.89 -3.30
N ALA A 19 -7.26 -4.79 -4.62
CA ALA A 19 -6.29 -4.14 -5.50
C ALA A 19 -6.17 -2.64 -5.19
N ALA A 20 -7.28 -1.94 -4.92
CA ALA A 20 -7.29 -0.53 -4.57
C ALA A 20 -6.57 -0.27 -3.25
N ILE A 21 -6.80 -1.08 -2.22
CA ILE A 21 -6.12 -0.98 -0.93
C ILE A 21 -4.61 -1.21 -1.08
N ASN A 22 -4.19 -2.22 -1.84
CA ASN A 22 -2.77 -2.46 -2.10
C ASN A 22 -2.10 -1.28 -2.81
N ARG A 23 -2.78 -0.64 -3.76
CA ARG A 23 -2.31 0.58 -4.41
C ARG A 23 -2.22 1.75 -3.43
N GLN A 24 -3.22 1.94 -2.58
CA GLN A 24 -3.20 3.01 -1.58
C GLN A 24 -2.04 2.83 -0.59
N ILE A 25 -1.83 1.62 -0.07
CA ILE A 25 -0.70 1.33 0.83
C ILE A 25 0.64 1.69 0.15
N ASN A 26 0.81 1.36 -1.12
CA ASN A 26 2.02 1.72 -1.85
C ASN A 26 2.19 3.24 -2.00
N LEU A 27 1.10 3.97 -2.29
CA LEU A 27 1.11 5.43 -2.39
C LEU A 27 1.45 6.09 -1.06
N GLU A 28 0.89 5.62 0.05
CA GLU A 28 1.18 6.13 1.40
C GLU A 28 2.65 5.88 1.79
N LEU A 29 3.18 4.69 1.48
CA LEU A 29 4.59 4.37 1.69
C LEU A 29 5.50 5.29 0.86
N TYR A 30 5.14 5.55 -0.40
CA TYR A 30 5.87 6.47 -1.26
C TYR A 30 5.81 7.91 -0.73
N ALA A 31 4.63 8.37 -0.31
CA ALA A 31 4.46 9.69 0.29
C ALA A 31 5.30 9.85 1.57
N THR A 32 5.33 8.81 2.41
CA THR A 32 6.18 8.78 3.61
C THR A 32 7.66 8.84 3.25
N TYR A 33 8.10 8.09 2.23
CA TYR A 33 9.49 8.13 1.75
C TYR A 33 9.88 9.51 1.21
N VAL A 34 9.00 10.15 0.43
CA VAL A 34 9.22 11.52 -0.08
C VAL A 34 9.30 12.50 1.07
N TYR A 35 8.38 12.45 2.03
CA TYR A 35 8.41 13.33 3.20
C TYR A 35 9.67 13.12 4.03
N LEU A 36 10.07 11.87 4.25
CA LEU A 36 11.32 11.54 4.90
C LEU A 36 12.50 12.16 4.15
N SER A 37 12.56 11.99 2.82
CA SER A 37 13.60 12.59 1.98
C SER A 37 13.61 14.12 2.05
N ILE A 38 12.45 14.78 2.16
CA ILE A 38 12.36 16.24 2.33
C ILE A 38 12.94 16.63 3.69
N VAL A 39 12.59 15.93 4.76
CA VAL A 39 13.13 16.21 6.11
C VAL A 39 14.64 15.99 6.15
N TRP A 40 15.15 14.88 5.60
CA TRP A 40 16.60 14.66 5.51
C TRP A 40 17.29 15.71 4.64
N GLY A 41 16.72 16.06 3.50
CA GLY A 41 17.27 17.07 2.61
C GLY A 41 17.35 18.45 3.27
N ILE A 42 16.31 18.85 3.99
CA ILE A 42 16.28 20.12 4.73
C ILE A 42 17.23 20.08 5.93
N LEU A 43 17.36 18.94 6.63
CA LEU A 43 18.27 18.79 7.77
C LEU A 43 19.75 18.76 7.36
N LEU A 44 20.05 18.30 6.14
CA LEU A 44 21.40 18.23 5.58
C LEU A 44 21.84 19.51 4.85
N LEU A 45 20.93 20.47 4.65
CA LEU A 45 21.18 21.81 4.10
C LEU A 45 21.48 22.83 5.21
#